data_AF-A0A529HI00-F1
#
_entry.id   AF-A0A529HI00-F1
#
_cell.length_a   1.000
_cell.length_b   1.000
_cell.length_c   1.000
_cell.angle_alpha   90.00
_cell.angle_beta   90.00
_cell.angle_gamma   90.00
#
_symmetry.space_group_name_H-M   'P 1'
#
loop_
_entity.id
_entity.type
_entity.pdbx_description
1 polymer ?
#
loop_
_entity_poly.entity_id
_entity_poly.type
_entity_poly.pdbx_seq_one_letter_code
_entity_poly.pdbx_strand_id
1 'polypeptide(L)'
;MYPRPIPDDARIQRALYLGGVALVVILWLLPLLAVMLTSIRSNEELMAGNYWGWPQKFSLIENYKAVFEQTAMLRFFLNSLLITIPSVIGVLI
;
A
#
# COMPACT_ATOMS: atom_id res chain seq x y z
N MET A 1 29.21 6.57 4.28
CA MET A 1 29.33 8.05 4.23
C MET A 1 27.96 8.61 4.55
N TYR A 2 27.78 9.28 5.69
CA TYR A 2 26.49 9.90 6.01
C TYR A 2 26.27 11.08 5.04
N PRO A 3 25.08 11.25 4.43
CA PRO A 3 24.82 12.43 3.62
C PRO A 3 25.04 13.68 4.49
N ARG A 4 25.77 14.67 3.96
CA ARG A 4 26.01 15.90 4.69
C ARG A 4 24.65 16.58 4.97
N PRO A 5 24.37 17.02 6.21
CA PRO A 5 23.14 17.72 6.51
C PRO A 5 23.05 18.99 5.67
N ILE A 6 21.84 19.30 5.19
CA ILE A 6 21.58 20.56 4.47
C ILE A 6 21.74 21.69 5.50
N PRO A 7 22.58 22.71 5.23
CA PRO A 7 22.76 23.84 6.14
C PRO A 7 21.45 24.58 6.45
N ASP A 8 21.30 25.06 7.69
CA ASP A 8 20.06 25.70 8.16
C ASP A 8 19.72 27.01 7.41
N ASP A 9 20.74 27.69 6.88
CA ASP A 9 20.64 28.91 6.09
C ASP A 9 20.23 28.64 4.62
N ALA A 10 20.38 27.41 4.13
CA ALA A 10 20.07 27.01 2.77
C ALA A 10 18.57 26.75 2.53
N ARG A 11 17.73 27.79 2.75
CA ARG A 11 16.25 27.72 2.68
C ARG A 11 15.73 27.07 1.39
N ILE A 12 16.30 27.42 0.23
CA ILE A 12 15.88 26.91 -1.08
C ILE A 12 16.20 25.41 -1.20
N GLN A 13 17.42 25.00 -0.83
CA GLN A 13 17.83 23.59 -0.93
C GLN A 13 16.97 22.71 -0.04
N ARG A 14 16.66 23.18 1.18
CA ARG A 14 15.78 22.47 2.12
C ARG A 14 14.34 22.37 1.60
N ALA A 15 13.81 23.45 1.03
CA ALA A 15 12.48 23.44 0.42
C ALA A 15 12.40 22.49 -0.79
N LEU A 16 13.40 22.52 -1.67
CA LEU A 16 13.48 21.60 -2.82
C LEU A 16 13.61 20.14 -2.37
N TYR A 17 14.43 19.88 -1.34
CA TYR A 17 14.58 18.54 -0.78
C TYR A 17 13.26 18.03 -0.20
N LEU A 18 12.59 18.82 0.65
CA LEU A 18 11.30 18.44 1.23
C LEU A 18 10.22 18.26 0.15
N GLY A 19 10.14 19.16 -0.83
CA GLY A 19 9.22 19.07 -1.95
C GLY A 19 9.47 17.82 -2.80
N GLY A 20 10.74 17.51 -3.09
CA GLY A 20 11.15 16.32 -3.82
C GLY A 20 10.81 15.04 -3.07
N VAL A 21 11.12 14.97 -1.76
CA VAL A 21 10.75 13.82 -0.92
C VAL A 21 9.24 13.64 -0.87
N ALA A 22 8.47 14.72 -0.65
CA ALA A 22 7.02 14.66 -0.62
C ALA A 22 6.44 14.18 -1.96
N LEU A 23 6.95 14.69 -3.09
CA LEU A 23 6.54 14.25 -4.42
C LEU A 23 6.82 12.75 -4.64
N VAL A 24 8.03 12.29 -4.30
CA VAL A 24 8.41 10.88 -4.43
C VAL A 24 7.49 10.01 -3.58
N VAL A 25 7.22 10.39 -2.33
CA VAL A 25 6.30 9.65 -1.45
C VAL A 25 4.90 9.59 -2.05
N ILE A 26 4.34 10.71 -2.53
CA ILE A 26 3.01 10.73 -3.16
C ILE A 26 2.97 9.80 -4.36
N LEU A 27 3.95 9.89 -5.26
CA LEU A 27 4.03 9.03 -6.45
C LEU A 27 4.18 7.55 -6.06
N TRP A 28 4.91 7.25 -4.99
CA TRP A 28 5.09 5.89 -4.48
C TRP A 28 3.82 5.32 -3.85
N LEU A 29 2.97 6.18 -3.29
CA LEU A 29 1.70 5.78 -2.69
C LEU A 29 0.55 5.66 -3.69
N LEU A 30 0.64 6.27 -4.88
CA LEU A 30 -0.37 6.14 -5.94
C LEU A 30 -0.78 4.69 -6.25
N PRO A 31 0.14 3.71 -6.44
CA PRO A 31 -0.27 2.33 -6.70
C PRO A 31 -1.02 1.71 -5.50
N LEU A 32 -0.65 2.05 -4.26
CA LEU A 32 -1.38 1.58 -3.08
C LEU A 32 -2.78 2.20 -3.02
N LEU A 33 -2.91 3.48 -3.34
CA LEU A 33 -4.21 4.15 -3.44
C LEU A 33 -5.08 3.52 -4.53
N ALA A 34 -4.51 3.17 -5.68
CA ALA A 34 -5.23 2.48 -6.74
C ALA A 34 -5.77 1.13 -6.26
N VAL A 35 -4.93 0.30 -5.62
CA VAL A 35 -5.36 -0.99 -5.06
C VAL A 35 -6.47 -0.80 -4.01
N MET A 36 -6.36 0.19 -3.13
CA MET A 36 -7.39 0.51 -2.14
C MET A 36 -8.70 0.97 -2.78
N LEU A 37 -8.66 1.80 -3.83
CA LEU A 37 -9.86 2.22 -4.55
C LEU A 37 -10.53 1.05 -5.28
N THR A 38 -9.74 0.12 -5.83
CA THR A 38 -10.29 -1.09 -6.44
C THR A 38 -10.87 -2.06 -5.43
N SER A 39 -10.34 -2.14 -4.21
CA SER A 39 -10.82 -3.08 -3.19
C SER A 39 -12.19 -2.71 -2.62
N ILE A 40 -12.56 -1.43 -2.67
CA ILE A 40 -13.86 -0.93 -2.18
C ILE A 40 -14.95 -0.84 -3.26
N ARG A 41 -14.57 -1.06 -4.53
CA ARG A 41 -15.42 -0.87 -5.71
C ARG A 41 -16.08 -2.17 -6.14
N SER A 42 -17.27 -2.08 -6.74
CA SER A 42 -17.94 -3.26 -7.31
C SER A 42 -17.22 -3.80 -8.56
N ASN A 43 -17.35 -5.12 -8.80
CA ASN A 43 -16.79 -5.75 -10.01
C ASN A 43 -17.38 -5.16 -11.30
N GLU A 44 -18.66 -4.78 -11.30
CA GLU A 44 -19.34 -4.12 -12.42
C GLU A 44 -18.62 -2.84 -12.86
N GLU A 45 -18.25 -1.98 -11.89
CA GLU A 45 -17.55 -0.73 -12.17
C GLU A 45 -16.11 -0.94 -12.67
N LEU A 46 -15.44 -2.00 -12.19
CA LEU A 46 -14.10 -2.37 -12.66
C LEU A 46 -14.15 -2.89 -14.11
N MET A 47 -15.16 -3.68 -14.46
CA MET A 47 -15.35 -4.16 -15.84
C MET A 47 -15.79 -3.04 -16.79
N ALA A 48 -16.48 -2.01 -16.28
CA ALA A 48 -16.84 -0.82 -17.04
C ALA A 48 -15.66 0.15 -17.27
N GLY A 49 -14.46 -0.15 -16.75
CA GLY A 49 -13.25 0.64 -16.95
C GLY A 49 -13.07 1.82 -15.99
N ASN A 50 -13.90 1.94 -14.95
CA ASN A 50 -13.78 3.02 -13.96
C ASN A 50 -12.81 2.62 -12.84
N TYR A 51 -11.51 2.82 -13.07
CA TYR A 51 -10.45 2.45 -12.11
C TYR A 51 -10.05 3.57 -11.13
N TRP A 52 -10.20 4.83 -11.52
CA TRP A 52 -9.67 6.00 -10.78
C TRP A 52 -10.73 6.98 -10.27
N GLY A 53 -11.98 6.84 -10.73
CA GLY A 53 -13.06 7.72 -10.29
C GLY A 53 -13.44 7.48 -8.83
N TRP A 54 -14.38 8.28 -8.32
CA TRP A 54 -15.09 7.97 -7.09
C TRP A 54 -16.03 6.78 -7.30
N PRO A 55 -16.11 5.79 -6.38
CA PRO A 55 -16.98 4.63 -6.55
C PRO A 55 -18.46 5.06 -6.46
N GLN A 56 -19.30 4.50 -7.32
CA GLN A 56 -20.76 4.73 -7.25
C GLN A 56 -21.41 3.72 -6.29
N LYS A 57 -20.86 2.51 -6.21
CA LYS A 57 -21.23 1.45 -5.27
C LYS A 57 -20.02 1.07 -4.40
N PHE A 58 -20.23 1.12 -3.09
CA PHE A 58 -19.25 0.64 -2.11
C PHE A 58 -19.48 -0.85 -1.81
N SER A 59 -18.59 -1.71 -2.31
CA SER A 59 -18.64 -3.18 -2.14
C SER A 59 -17.54 -3.71 -1.22
N LEU A 60 -17.01 -2.89 -0.31
CA LEU A 60 -15.90 -3.25 0.58
C LEU A 60 -16.14 -4.55 1.34
N ILE A 61 -17.26 -4.66 2.07
CA ILE A 61 -17.54 -5.86 2.88
C ILE A 61 -17.67 -7.10 2.00
N GLU A 62 -18.37 -6.99 0.87
CA GLU A 62 -18.59 -8.08 -0.07
C GLU A 62 -17.29 -8.57 -0.69
N ASN A 63 -16.43 -7.66 -1.17
CA ASN A 63 -15.15 -7.99 -1.77
C ASN A 63 -14.22 -8.70 -0.78
N TYR A 64 -14.12 -8.17 0.45
CA TYR A 64 -13.27 -8.79 1.48
C TYR A 64 -13.81 -10.15 1.91
N LYS A 65 -15.13 -10.27 2.10
CA LYS A 65 -15.77 -11.55 2.41
C LYS A 65 -15.52 -12.57 1.30
N ALA A 66 -15.69 -12.17 0.03
CA ALA A 66 -15.44 -13.03 -1.12
C ALA A 66 -14.00 -13.55 -1.16
N VAL A 67 -13.00 -12.73 -0.82
CA VAL A 67 -11.60 -13.20 -0.73
C VAL A 67 -11.45 -14.33 0.28
N PHE A 68 -12.07 -14.23 1.46
CA PHE A 68 -11.95 -15.27 2.49
C PHE A 68 -12.82 -16.50 2.24
N GLU A 69 -13.94 -16.37 1.52
CA GLU A 69 -14.83 -17.49 1.20
C GLU A 69 -14.44 -18.24 -0.08
N GLN A 70 -13.99 -17.52 -1.10
CA GLN A 70 -13.70 -18.08 -2.42
C GLN A 70 -12.24 -18.52 -2.58
N THR A 71 -11.37 -18.12 -1.65
CA THR A 71 -9.95 -18.50 -1.68
C THR A 71 -9.50 -19.02 -0.33
N ALA A 72 -8.39 -19.77 -0.31
CA ALA A 72 -7.79 -20.24 0.93
C ALA A 72 -6.96 -19.14 1.65
N MET A 73 -7.39 -17.87 1.58
CA MET A 73 -6.62 -16.71 2.04
C MET A 73 -6.16 -16.85 3.50
N LEU A 74 -7.07 -17.31 4.38
CA LEU A 74 -6.74 -17.51 5.79
C LEU A 74 -5.62 -18.54 5.97
N ARG A 75 -5.67 -19.63 5.20
CA ARG A 75 -4.62 -20.67 5.24
C ARG A 75 -3.29 -20.12 4.76
N PHE A 76 -3.26 -19.34 3.67
CA PHE A 76 -2.02 -18.72 3.20
C PHE A 76 -1.45 -17.73 4.21
N PHE A 77 -2.29 -16.92 4.84
CA PHE A 77 -1.87 -16.02 5.91
C PHE A 77 -1.25 -16.77 7.09
N LEU A 78 -1.91 -17.85 7.55
CA LEU A 78 -1.38 -18.68 8.63
C LEU A 78 -0.08 -19.39 8.25
N ASN A 79 0.05 -19.87 7.01
CA ASN A 79 1.31 -20.45 6.51
C ASN A 79 2.45 -19.42 6.56
N SER A 80 2.20 -18.17 6.17
CA SER A 80 3.19 -17.11 6.25
C SER A 80 3.64 -16.87 7.70
N LEU A 81 2.71 -16.78 8.65
CA LEU A 81 3.04 -16.64 10.07
C LEU A 81 3.84 -17.83 10.60
N LEU A 82 3.41 -19.05 10.24
CA LEU A 82 4.07 -20.30 10.64
C LEU A 82 5.53 -20.36 10.16
N ILE A 83 5.85 -19.74 9.02
CA ILE A 83 7.21 -19.71 8.48
C ILE A 83 8.00 -18.54 9.05
N THR A 84 7.44 -17.32 9.04
CA THR A 84 8.18 -16.10 9.39
C THR A 84 8.48 -16.02 10.88
N ILE A 85 7.56 -16.43 11.76
CA ILE A 85 7.76 -16.34 13.20
C ILE A 85 8.93 -17.24 13.66
N PRO A 86 8.95 -18.55 13.39
CA PRO A 86 10.07 -19.39 13.79
C PRO A 86 11.37 -19.02 13.10
N SER A 87 11.32 -18.57 11.83
CA SER A 87 12.50 -18.12 11.11
C SER A 87 13.14 -16.90 11.76
N VAL A 88 12.34 -15.90 12.15
CA VAL A 88 12.85 -14.71 12.84
C VAL A 88 13.37 -15.07 14.23
N ILE A 89 12.67 -15.92 14.97
CA ILE A 89 13.13 -16.41 16.28
C ILE A 89 14.48 -17.12 16.14
N GLY A 90 14.64 -18.01 15.17
CA GLY A 90 15.88 -18.76 14.94
C GLY A 90 17.05 -17.92 14.45
N VAL A 91 16.81 -16.73 13.88
CA VAL A 91 17.87 -15.77 13.54
C VAL A 91 18.30 -14.93 14.75
N LEU A 92 17.39 -14.69 15.70
CA LEU A 92 17.65 -13.86 16.87
C LEU A 92 18.30 -14.61 18.04
N ILE A 93 18.22 -15.94 18.07
CA ILE A 93 18.85 -16.83 19.06
C ILE A 93 20.16 -17.38 18.49
#